data_AF-A0A1H1WUA4-F1
#
_entry.id   AF-A0A1H1WUA4-F1
#
_cell.length_a   1.000
_cell.length_b   1.000
_cell.length_c   1.000
_cell.angle_alpha   90.00
_cell.angle_beta   90.00
_cell.angle_gamma   90.00
#
_symmetry.space_group_name_H-M   'P 1'
#
loop_
_entity.id
_entity.type
_entity.pdbx_description
1 polymer ?
#
loop_
_entity_poly.entity_id
_entity_poly.type
_entity_poly.pdbx_seq_one_letter_code
_entity_poly.pdbx_strand_id
1 'polypeptide(L)'
;MYTTDFSRTPPAGRGRAMIIAEGRSDARRRDGVVWRHRVRDDAIRAELVVFDTAEQARRAAAAHRGRTRLLIAEDRGYSNGGWRAEDGTHGLNERFHPVRTELRDGREPPPTGEPARLTRRPVAEPAPRQWTIFDSESLFLGANRFRHPIAWLHTARYWWAMLRSMYRMPGTVWHGVYWQFPFTLGTVATFRSTDDMMRFARVPEHRYLMQWIARDTRNATAGFIRIHSAADQDAAQQQPAGLELQRVQTETQLREFLAVSRRGDPATLAVPLLTDTVRSWFAGRAAAPVQPELYLARRGDRTVGRTTIHADPTLDAKLGTRATLFGATWAATRADYAELLDAIADRGRRAGHTEAIGPMSLLPNQTGGVITSGFEQPGFFDSPWNPSWVPQAYADAGFQAWNESDTWQLDVAALRSTADRIEAPAEDELAAAGIRLRPASRLRFRRDVEQVRGLLNACFAQLPYYTEISPAQMRAATSGLIALMDPGLWVMAEDRDSGAPVGFTLMMPDPVDVLRGSGGRIGPRELVRLLRGRTGSRDVVAIIQGVLPEQQGRGISGLMWRRVARHLIDAGYRTVRATYIGRDNPASARSIQRLGGRPLHGLSFYRRNLGDHALGDHGPDDRTAR
;
A
#
# COMPACT_ATOMS: atom_id res chain seq x y z
N MET A 1 25.36 2.82 -9.37
CA MET A 1 26.08 1.77 -8.61
C MET A 1 25.16 0.79 -7.89
N TYR A 2 23.85 1.00 -7.85
CA TYR A 2 22.98 -0.03 -7.29
C TYR A 2 23.08 -1.32 -8.08
N THR A 3 23.15 -2.41 -7.35
CA THR A 3 23.15 -3.74 -7.94
C THR A 3 22.34 -4.68 -7.08
N THR A 4 21.71 -5.64 -7.75
CA THR A 4 21.13 -6.85 -7.18
C THR A 4 21.96 -8.08 -7.53
N ASP A 5 22.99 -7.92 -8.38
CA ASP A 5 23.87 -8.99 -8.84
C ASP A 5 25.28 -8.82 -8.27
N PHE A 6 25.57 -9.62 -7.23
CA PHE A 6 26.86 -9.63 -6.54
C PHE A 6 27.79 -10.74 -7.05
N SER A 7 27.48 -11.39 -8.18
CA SER A 7 28.24 -12.54 -8.71
C SER A 7 29.73 -12.24 -8.94
N ARG A 8 30.06 -11.01 -9.34
CA ARG A 8 31.45 -10.57 -9.58
C ARG A 8 32.18 -10.10 -8.31
N THR A 9 31.50 -9.97 -7.17
CA THR A 9 32.13 -9.56 -5.92
C THR A 9 32.98 -10.69 -5.30
N PRO A 10 33.90 -10.38 -4.37
CA PRO A 10 34.59 -11.39 -3.56
C PRO A 10 33.62 -12.27 -2.75
N PRO A 11 34.05 -13.45 -2.26
CA PRO A 11 33.17 -14.37 -1.53
C PRO A 11 32.39 -13.73 -0.37
N ALA A 12 32.99 -12.76 0.32
CA ALA A 12 32.33 -11.99 1.37
C ALA A 12 31.08 -11.23 0.88
N GLY A 13 31.11 -10.70 -0.35
CA GLY A 13 30.00 -9.93 -0.95
C GLY A 13 28.89 -10.76 -1.60
N ARG A 14 29.16 -12.05 -1.90
CA ARG A 14 28.19 -12.95 -2.55
C ARG A 14 27.15 -13.51 -1.59
N GLY A 15 27.49 -13.60 -0.31
CA GLY A 15 26.62 -14.20 0.68
C GLY A 15 25.29 -13.47 0.84
N ARG A 16 24.24 -14.26 1.11
CA ARG A 16 22.88 -13.76 1.35
C ARG A 16 22.53 -13.67 2.83
N ALA A 17 23.36 -14.22 3.71
CA ALA A 17 23.18 -14.10 5.14
C ALA A 17 24.51 -14.20 5.88
N MET A 18 24.54 -13.67 7.10
CA MET A 18 25.70 -13.68 7.98
C MET A 18 25.28 -13.93 9.42
N ILE A 19 26.11 -14.67 10.16
CA ILE A 19 25.95 -14.89 11.59
C ILE A 19 27.15 -14.26 12.30
N ILE A 20 26.89 -13.55 13.39
CA ILE A 20 27.87 -13.21 14.42
C ILE A 20 27.76 -14.29 15.49
N ALA A 21 28.80 -15.11 15.68
CA ALA A 21 28.77 -16.24 16.60
C ALA A 21 29.81 -16.08 17.72
N GLU A 22 29.40 -16.20 18.98
CA GLU A 22 30.30 -16.11 20.13
C GLU A 22 31.28 -17.29 20.18
N GLY A 23 32.55 -17.02 20.42
CA GLY A 23 33.61 -18.03 20.44
C GLY A 23 34.00 -18.50 19.03
N ARG A 24 34.27 -19.79 18.88
CA ARG A 24 34.53 -20.43 17.58
C ARG A 24 33.25 -21.10 17.10
N SER A 25 32.80 -20.77 15.90
CA SER A 25 31.73 -21.56 15.28
C SER A 25 32.29 -22.94 14.90
N ASP A 26 31.55 -24.00 15.22
CA ASP A 26 31.86 -25.37 14.78
C ASP A 26 31.60 -25.56 13.27
N ALA A 27 31.40 -24.45 12.54
CA ALA A 27 30.97 -24.43 11.15
C ALA A 27 32.01 -25.02 10.18
N ARG A 28 33.19 -25.48 10.64
CA ARG A 28 34.25 -26.05 9.78
C ARG A 28 33.78 -27.26 8.92
N ARG A 29 32.59 -27.81 9.16
CA ARG A 29 31.98 -28.94 8.42
C ARG A 29 30.55 -28.70 7.88
N ARG A 30 30.11 -27.45 7.62
CA ARG A 30 28.72 -27.18 7.16
C ARG A 30 28.65 -26.64 5.73
N ASP A 31 27.70 -27.16 4.96
CA ASP A 31 27.36 -26.70 3.60
C ASP A 31 27.05 -25.20 3.56
N GLY A 32 27.59 -24.51 2.54
CA GLY A 32 27.18 -23.16 2.17
C GLY A 32 27.87 -21.99 2.89
N VAL A 33 28.94 -22.21 3.66
CA VAL A 33 29.76 -21.10 4.21
C VAL A 33 30.65 -20.52 3.10
N VAL A 34 30.52 -19.22 2.83
CA VAL A 34 31.27 -18.52 1.77
C VAL A 34 32.43 -17.68 2.30
N TRP A 35 32.38 -17.20 3.54
CA TRP A 35 33.44 -16.38 4.12
C TRP A 35 33.41 -16.38 5.66
N ARG A 36 34.58 -16.15 6.28
CA ARG A 36 34.72 -16.03 7.74
C ARG A 36 35.69 -14.94 8.14
N HIS A 37 35.42 -14.34 9.29
CA HIS A 37 36.32 -13.38 9.91
C HIS A 37 36.22 -13.40 11.43
N ARG A 38 37.37 -13.49 12.09
CA ARG A 38 37.44 -13.45 13.55
C ARG A 38 37.36 -12.03 14.04
N VAL A 39 36.57 -11.80 15.07
CA VAL A 39 36.35 -10.48 15.63
C VAL A 39 36.54 -10.51 17.14
N ARG A 40 37.02 -9.38 17.66
CA ARG A 40 37.14 -9.12 19.09
C ARG A 40 36.45 -7.80 19.38
N ASP A 41 35.52 -7.83 20.32
CA ASP A 41 34.79 -6.68 20.84
C ASP A 41 35.03 -6.63 22.35
N ASP A 42 36.01 -5.85 22.78
CA ASP A 42 36.54 -5.83 24.15
C ASP A 42 36.91 -7.24 24.69
N ALA A 43 36.13 -7.76 25.64
CA ALA A 43 36.30 -9.09 26.22
C ALA A 43 35.63 -10.20 25.39
N ILE A 44 34.73 -9.85 24.47
CA ILE A 44 33.97 -10.78 23.65
C ILE A 44 34.82 -11.21 22.45
N ARG A 45 35.00 -12.52 22.29
CA ARG A 45 35.55 -13.13 21.08
C ARG A 45 34.39 -13.68 20.26
N ALA A 46 34.27 -13.30 18.99
CA ALA A 46 33.24 -13.82 18.11
C ALA A 46 33.81 -14.10 16.70
N GLU A 47 32.99 -14.73 15.86
CA GLU A 47 33.30 -15.02 14.47
C GLU A 47 32.13 -14.56 13.59
N LEU A 48 32.44 -13.78 12.55
CA LEU A 48 31.52 -13.45 11.48
C LEU A 48 31.58 -14.58 10.46
N VAL A 49 30.45 -15.20 10.16
CA VAL A 49 30.34 -16.31 9.20
C VAL A 49 29.28 -15.95 8.18
N VAL A 50 29.67 -15.84 6.92
CA VAL A 50 28.77 -15.51 5.81
C VAL A 50 28.39 -16.80 5.08
N PHE A 51 27.11 -16.91 4.74
CA PHE A 51 26.48 -18.06 4.09
C PHE A 51 25.88 -17.69 2.74
N ASP A 52 25.82 -18.66 1.85
CA ASP A 52 25.22 -18.51 0.52
C ASP A 52 23.70 -18.30 0.60
N THR A 53 23.03 -18.94 1.57
CA THR A 53 21.59 -18.80 1.79
C THR A 53 21.23 -18.43 3.24
N ALA A 54 20.08 -17.77 3.41
CA ALA A 54 19.52 -17.46 4.72
C ALA A 54 19.18 -18.72 5.53
N GLU A 55 18.76 -19.79 4.88
CA GLU A 55 18.36 -21.03 5.55
C GLU A 55 19.58 -21.76 6.16
N GLN A 56 20.68 -21.83 5.44
CA GLN A 56 21.95 -22.36 5.96
C GLN A 56 22.42 -21.55 7.18
N ALA A 57 22.33 -20.22 7.10
CA ALA A 57 22.68 -19.36 8.22
C ALA A 57 21.77 -19.59 9.44
N ARG A 58 20.45 -19.74 9.25
CA ARG A 58 19.51 -20.06 10.34
C ARG A 58 19.84 -21.39 11.01
N ARG A 59 20.04 -22.45 10.22
CA ARG A 59 20.46 -23.77 10.73
C ARG A 59 21.77 -23.68 11.51
N ALA A 60 22.71 -22.89 11.01
CA ALA A 60 23.99 -22.75 11.66
C ALA A 60 23.91 -21.94 12.97
N ALA A 61 23.08 -20.90 13.02
CA ALA A 61 22.84 -20.08 14.21
C ALA A 61 22.15 -20.89 15.31
N ALA A 62 21.12 -21.65 14.96
CA ALA A 62 20.36 -22.49 15.88
C ALA A 62 21.21 -23.60 16.53
N ALA A 63 22.17 -24.14 15.80
CA ALA A 63 23.03 -25.21 16.29
C ALA A 63 24.33 -24.71 16.95
N HIS A 64 24.47 -23.41 17.21
CA HIS A 64 25.64 -22.84 17.90
C HIS A 64 25.38 -22.77 19.41
N ARG A 65 26.36 -23.18 20.23
CA ARG A 65 26.19 -23.26 21.69
C ARG A 65 26.29 -21.90 22.40
N GLY A 66 26.89 -20.89 21.77
CA GLY A 66 27.04 -19.54 22.34
C GLY A 66 26.02 -18.55 21.76
N ARG A 67 26.12 -17.26 22.13
CA ARG A 67 25.27 -16.22 21.55
C ARG A 67 25.47 -16.13 20.04
N THR A 68 24.38 -15.96 19.31
CA THR A 68 24.43 -15.69 17.86
C THR A 68 23.55 -14.49 17.48
N ARG A 69 23.97 -13.77 16.45
CA ARG A 69 23.17 -12.74 15.78
C ARG A 69 23.10 -13.01 14.29
N LEU A 70 21.89 -13.24 13.77
CA LEU A 70 21.64 -13.49 12.35
C LEU A 70 21.30 -12.18 11.64
N LEU A 71 22.01 -11.90 10.55
CA LEU A 71 21.85 -10.73 9.69
C LEU A 71 21.63 -11.22 8.26
N ILE A 72 20.54 -10.82 7.61
CA ILE A 72 20.19 -11.20 6.24
C ILE A 72 20.59 -10.06 5.30
N ALA A 73 21.23 -10.40 4.18
CA ALA A 73 21.60 -9.43 3.18
C ALA A 73 20.36 -8.88 2.49
N GLU A 74 20.27 -7.57 2.31
CA GLU A 74 19.23 -6.95 1.48
C GLU A 74 19.37 -7.41 0.03
N ASP A 75 18.27 -7.50 -0.73
CA ASP A 75 18.34 -7.90 -2.14
C ASP A 75 19.22 -6.95 -2.96
N ARG A 76 19.15 -5.66 -2.63
CA ARG A 76 19.90 -4.59 -3.29
C ARG A 76 21.04 -4.09 -2.40
N GLY A 77 22.17 -3.76 -3.04
CA GLY A 77 23.26 -3.02 -2.39
C GLY A 77 24.04 -2.21 -3.42
N TYR A 78 25.34 -2.08 -3.23
CA TYR A 78 26.18 -1.23 -4.09
C TYR A 78 27.37 -2.01 -4.61
N SER A 79 27.66 -1.83 -5.90
CA SER A 79 28.87 -2.32 -6.53
C SER A 79 29.33 -1.35 -7.61
N ASN A 80 30.64 -1.30 -7.84
CA ASN A 80 31.26 -0.44 -8.84
C ASN A 80 32.51 -1.06 -9.45
N GLY A 81 32.91 -0.47 -10.59
CA GLY A 81 34.09 -0.85 -11.35
C GLY A 81 34.07 -2.33 -11.70
N GLY A 82 35.21 -3.01 -11.53
CA GLY A 82 35.37 -4.41 -11.90
C GLY A 82 34.47 -5.42 -11.17
N TRP A 83 33.79 -5.02 -10.09
CA TRP A 83 32.83 -5.87 -9.37
C TRP A 83 31.37 -5.61 -9.75
N ARG A 84 31.11 -4.62 -10.60
CA ARG A 84 29.77 -4.38 -11.11
C ARG A 84 29.45 -5.39 -12.22
N ALA A 85 28.41 -6.19 -12.00
CA ALA A 85 28.05 -7.27 -12.92
C ALA A 85 27.41 -6.75 -14.21
N GLU A 86 26.65 -5.66 -14.12
CA GLU A 86 25.81 -5.17 -15.21
C GLU A 86 26.59 -4.46 -16.31
N ASP A 87 27.48 -3.53 -15.95
CA ASP A 87 28.07 -2.59 -16.92
C ASP A 87 29.52 -2.17 -16.61
N GLY A 88 30.09 -2.60 -15.48
CA GLY A 88 31.45 -2.21 -15.06
C GLY A 88 31.64 -0.74 -14.67
N THR A 89 30.56 0.05 -14.54
CA THR A 89 30.63 1.49 -14.25
C THR A 89 31.25 1.78 -12.88
N HIS A 90 32.10 2.80 -12.84
CA HIS A 90 32.78 3.28 -11.63
C HIS A 90 32.33 4.71 -11.35
N GLY A 91 31.86 5.01 -10.14
CA GLY A 91 31.32 6.34 -9.81
C GLY A 91 30.64 6.36 -8.45
N LEU A 92 29.77 7.35 -8.19
CA LEU A 92 28.86 7.38 -7.04
C LEU A 92 27.41 7.40 -7.53
N ASN A 93 26.45 7.02 -6.68
CA ASN A 93 25.05 7.32 -6.96
C ASN A 93 24.83 8.83 -6.80
N GLU A 94 23.90 9.43 -7.55
CA GLU A 94 23.68 10.89 -7.51
C GLU A 94 23.33 11.41 -6.11
N ARG A 95 22.56 10.63 -5.34
CA ARG A 95 22.09 11.00 -3.99
C ARG A 95 22.24 9.86 -2.99
N PHE A 96 22.32 10.22 -1.71
CA PHE A 96 22.30 9.25 -0.63
C PHE A 96 20.94 8.54 -0.53
N HIS A 97 20.90 7.37 0.09
CA HIS A 97 19.62 6.81 0.51
C HIS A 97 18.96 7.71 1.54
N PRO A 98 17.65 7.95 1.45
CA PRO A 98 16.93 8.74 2.43
C PRO A 98 16.89 8.03 3.79
N VAL A 99 17.02 8.80 4.87
CA VAL A 99 16.78 8.29 6.25
C VAL A 99 15.29 8.38 6.57
N ARG A 100 14.81 7.65 7.59
CA ARG A 100 13.38 7.63 7.95
C ARG A 100 12.78 9.02 8.18
N THR A 101 13.53 9.95 8.77
CA THR A 101 13.05 11.34 8.97
C THR A 101 12.86 12.09 7.66
N GLU A 102 13.72 11.86 6.67
CA GLU A 102 13.59 12.49 5.35
C GLU A 102 12.42 11.89 4.57
N LEU A 103 12.23 10.58 4.65
CA LEU A 103 11.06 9.89 4.10
C LEU A 103 9.75 10.41 4.72
N ARG A 104 9.73 10.56 6.05
CA ARG A 104 8.59 11.09 6.80
C ARG A 104 8.25 12.53 6.43
N ASP A 105 9.28 13.35 6.25
CA ASP A 105 9.13 14.79 6.03
C ASP A 105 9.09 15.13 4.52
N GLY A 106 9.14 14.14 3.62
CA GLY A 106 9.15 14.33 2.16
C GLY A 106 10.38 15.09 1.65
N ARG A 107 11.49 15.07 2.40
CA ARG A 107 12.73 15.79 2.06
C ARG A 107 13.62 14.93 1.19
N GLU A 108 14.11 15.49 0.09
CA GLU A 108 15.08 14.78 -0.74
C GLU A 108 16.42 14.60 0.01
N PRO A 109 17.05 13.42 -0.13
CA PRO A 109 18.36 13.20 0.45
C PRO A 109 19.42 14.07 -0.27
N PRO A 110 20.48 14.47 0.45
CA PRO A 110 21.52 15.31 -0.14
C PRO A 110 22.22 14.59 -1.30
N PRO A 111 22.68 15.34 -2.32
CA PRO A 111 23.52 14.78 -3.39
C PRO A 111 24.82 14.22 -2.82
N THR A 112 25.32 13.11 -3.36
CA THR A 112 26.61 12.54 -2.93
C THR A 112 27.79 13.36 -3.45
N GLY A 113 27.60 14.10 -4.54
CA GLY A 113 28.65 14.79 -5.29
C GLY A 113 29.20 16.10 -4.69
N GLU A 114 28.53 16.73 -3.72
CA GLU A 114 29.08 17.96 -3.11
C GLU A 114 30.43 17.69 -2.42
N PRO A 115 31.42 18.58 -2.55
CA PRO A 115 32.74 18.38 -1.96
C PRO A 115 32.65 18.36 -0.42
N ALA A 116 33.02 17.24 0.19
CA ALA A 116 33.16 17.17 1.64
C ALA A 116 34.44 17.90 2.09
N ARG A 117 34.32 18.96 2.90
CA ARG A 117 35.45 19.60 3.59
C ARG A 117 35.65 18.94 4.95
N LEU A 118 36.87 18.50 5.23
CA LEU A 118 37.25 17.89 6.50
C LEU A 118 37.21 18.95 7.62
N THR A 119 36.52 18.64 8.71
CA THR A 119 36.46 19.50 9.90
C THR A 119 37.72 19.31 10.76
N ARG A 120 38.39 20.41 11.12
CA ARG A 120 39.62 20.43 11.94
C ARG A 120 39.38 20.64 13.44
N ARG A 121 38.13 20.78 13.89
CA ARG A 121 37.83 21.12 15.29
C ARG A 121 38.05 19.92 16.22
N PRO A 122 38.68 20.11 17.39
CA PRO A 122 38.67 19.10 18.44
C PRO A 122 37.23 18.94 18.97
N VAL A 123 36.77 17.70 19.08
CA VAL A 123 35.42 17.34 19.52
C VAL A 123 35.53 16.51 20.79
N ALA A 124 34.62 16.77 21.73
CA ALA A 124 34.56 16.23 23.10
C ALA A 124 34.69 14.69 23.21
N GLU A 125 35.03 14.21 24.40
CA GLU A 125 35.23 12.79 24.68
C GLU A 125 33.93 11.98 24.54
N PRO A 126 34.01 10.75 23.98
CA PRO A 126 32.85 9.89 23.82
C PRO A 126 32.34 9.35 25.17
N ALA A 127 31.02 9.23 25.30
CA ALA A 127 30.40 8.48 26.40
C ALA A 127 30.78 6.97 26.33
N PRO A 128 30.82 6.26 27.46
CA PRO A 128 31.14 4.83 27.48
C PRO A 128 30.15 4.00 26.66
N ARG A 129 30.66 2.97 25.97
CA ARG A 129 29.86 2.05 25.14
C ARG A 129 28.90 1.23 26.01
N GLN A 130 27.62 1.22 25.64
CA GLN A 130 26.56 0.45 26.29
C GLN A 130 26.17 -0.83 25.53
N TRP A 131 26.75 -1.07 24.35
CA TRP A 131 26.32 -2.11 23.41
C TRP A 131 27.48 -3.03 23.04
N THR A 132 27.15 -4.26 22.66
CA THR A 132 28.07 -5.29 22.16
C THR A 132 27.77 -5.61 20.70
N ILE A 133 28.70 -6.26 20.00
CA ILE A 133 28.51 -6.73 18.62
C ILE A 133 27.23 -7.56 18.39
N PHE A 134 26.64 -8.17 19.43
CA PHE A 134 25.38 -8.91 19.33
C PHE A 134 24.13 -8.01 19.26
N ASP A 135 24.24 -6.75 19.66
CA ASP A 135 23.17 -5.74 19.59
C ASP A 135 23.01 -5.14 18.18
N SER A 136 23.70 -5.70 17.19
CA SER A 136 23.69 -5.25 15.80
C SER A 136 22.36 -5.51 15.11
N GLU A 137 21.66 -4.47 14.67
CA GLU A 137 20.44 -4.56 13.86
C GLU A 137 20.70 -4.30 12.37
N SER A 138 21.75 -3.56 12.05
CA SER A 138 22.17 -3.31 10.68
C SER A 138 23.68 -3.45 10.57
N LEU A 139 24.15 -3.92 9.43
CA LEU A 139 25.57 -4.08 9.14
C LEU A 139 25.82 -3.72 7.67
N PHE A 140 26.96 -3.11 7.40
CA PHE A 140 27.52 -3.13 6.06
C PHE A 140 28.80 -3.96 6.02
N LEU A 141 28.92 -4.74 4.97
CA LEU A 141 30.10 -5.52 4.59
C LEU A 141 30.55 -5.03 3.22
N GLY A 142 31.71 -4.40 3.15
CA GLY A 142 32.22 -3.88 1.89
C GLY A 142 33.70 -4.12 1.71
N ALA A 143 34.18 -3.86 0.51
CA ALA A 143 35.62 -3.81 0.22
C ALA A 143 35.91 -2.83 -0.91
N ASN A 144 37.18 -2.44 -1.03
CA ASN A 144 37.70 -1.69 -2.17
C ASN A 144 38.98 -2.34 -2.67
N ARG A 145 39.10 -2.50 -3.99
CA ARG A 145 40.30 -3.03 -4.68
C ARG A 145 41.19 -1.89 -5.14
N PHE A 146 42.24 -1.62 -4.37
CA PHE A 146 43.22 -0.56 -4.67
C PHE A 146 44.13 -0.97 -5.82
N ARG A 147 44.61 0.03 -6.57
CA ARG A 147 45.48 -0.19 -7.73
C ARG A 147 46.96 -0.34 -7.34
N HIS A 148 47.39 0.28 -6.24
CA HIS A 148 48.78 0.28 -5.79
C HIS A 148 48.89 0.59 -4.28
N PRO A 149 49.98 0.18 -3.60
CA PRO A 149 50.17 0.37 -2.15
C PRO A 149 50.08 1.81 -1.66
N ILE A 150 50.48 2.80 -2.49
CA ILE A 150 50.44 4.22 -2.11
C ILE A 150 49.00 4.70 -1.93
N ALA A 151 48.08 4.25 -2.79
CA ALA A 151 46.66 4.57 -2.67
C ALA A 151 46.10 4.03 -1.33
N TRP A 152 46.53 2.83 -0.94
CA TRP A 152 46.16 2.24 0.34
C TRP A 152 46.71 3.04 1.54
N LEU A 153 48.00 3.41 1.54
CA LEU A 153 48.60 4.24 2.60
C LEU A 153 47.90 5.60 2.75
N HIS A 154 47.50 6.22 1.64
CA HIS A 154 46.74 7.45 1.66
C HIS A 154 45.40 7.27 2.39
N THR A 155 44.67 6.18 2.13
CA THR A 155 43.39 5.91 2.82
C THR A 155 43.55 5.66 4.32
N ALA A 156 44.65 5.07 4.76
CA ALA A 156 44.88 4.75 6.18
C ALA A 156 44.82 6.01 7.07
N ARG A 157 45.30 7.15 6.58
CA ARG A 157 45.25 8.43 7.31
C ARG A 157 43.82 8.89 7.60
N TYR A 158 42.93 8.77 6.62
CA TYR A 158 41.53 9.19 6.73
C TYR A 158 40.67 8.16 7.44
N TRP A 159 41.05 6.89 7.33
CA TRP A 159 40.39 5.80 8.04
C TRP A 159 40.42 6.02 9.56
N TRP A 160 41.54 6.44 10.14
CA TRP A 160 41.62 6.76 11.57
C TRP A 160 40.77 7.96 12.01
N ALA A 161 40.53 8.92 11.12
CA ALA A 161 39.62 10.03 11.38
C ALA A 161 38.16 9.55 11.33
N MET A 162 37.82 8.75 10.31
CA MET A 162 36.51 8.13 10.16
C MET A 162 36.16 7.23 11.34
N LEU A 163 37.11 6.42 11.84
CA LEU A 163 36.89 5.59 13.02
C LEU A 163 36.55 6.44 14.26
N ARG A 164 37.28 7.54 14.48
CA ARG A 164 37.00 8.45 15.59
C ARG A 164 35.61 9.09 15.48
N SER A 165 35.19 9.49 14.28
CA SER A 165 33.81 9.97 14.04
C SER A 165 32.79 8.87 14.35
N MET A 166 33.05 7.65 13.90
CA MET A 166 32.13 6.53 14.04
C MET A 166 31.97 6.08 15.50
N TYR A 167 33.05 6.04 16.29
CA TYR A 167 33.00 5.78 17.74
C TYR A 167 32.12 6.76 18.52
N ARG A 168 31.90 7.95 17.98
CA ARG A 168 31.11 9.03 18.60
C ARG A 168 29.68 9.11 18.09
N MET A 169 29.34 8.35 17.04
CA MET A 169 27.99 8.35 16.48
C MET A 169 27.04 7.51 17.34
N PRO A 170 25.85 8.04 17.70
CA PRO A 170 24.81 7.24 18.31
C PRO A 170 24.49 6.03 17.43
N GLY A 171 24.44 4.85 18.04
CA GLY A 171 24.06 3.62 17.36
C GLY A 171 25.19 2.88 16.63
N THR A 172 26.44 3.37 16.60
CA THR A 172 27.58 2.53 16.18
C THR A 172 27.83 1.44 17.23
N VAL A 173 27.84 0.19 16.78
CA VAL A 173 28.09 -0.96 17.66
C VAL A 173 29.56 -1.36 17.58
N TRP A 174 29.99 -1.98 16.48
CA TRP A 174 31.34 -2.51 16.28
C TRP A 174 31.82 -2.32 14.83
N HIS A 175 33.13 -2.28 14.62
CA HIS A 175 33.72 -2.30 13.28
C HIS A 175 35.02 -3.10 13.25
N GLY A 176 35.40 -3.52 12.05
CA GLY A 176 36.69 -4.14 11.78
C GLY A 176 37.06 -4.04 10.31
N VAL A 177 38.28 -4.48 10.02
CA VAL A 177 38.82 -4.53 8.66
C VAL A 177 39.35 -5.92 8.39
N TYR A 178 39.24 -6.34 7.13
CA TYR A 178 39.83 -7.58 6.65
C TYR A 178 40.64 -7.31 5.40
N TRP A 179 41.63 -8.16 5.16
CA TRP A 179 42.49 -8.05 4.00
C TRP A 179 42.28 -9.24 3.07
N GLN A 180 42.24 -8.96 1.77
CA GLN A 180 42.27 -9.96 0.73
C GLN A 180 43.36 -9.59 -0.29
N PHE A 181 44.32 -10.50 -0.45
CA PHE A 181 45.44 -10.35 -1.37
C PHE A 181 44.94 -10.21 -2.83
N PRO A 182 45.59 -9.37 -3.69
CA PRO A 182 46.80 -8.60 -3.43
C PRO A 182 46.58 -7.21 -2.84
N PHE A 183 45.44 -6.52 -3.09
CA PHE A 183 45.22 -5.13 -2.65
C PHE A 183 43.75 -4.80 -2.34
N THR A 184 43.03 -5.76 -1.74
CA THR A 184 41.62 -5.55 -1.36
C THR A 184 41.51 -5.34 0.14
N LEU A 185 41.14 -4.12 0.54
CA LEU A 185 40.81 -3.82 1.93
C LEU A 185 39.30 -3.89 2.10
N GLY A 186 38.87 -4.79 2.97
CA GLY A 186 37.51 -4.96 3.40
C GLY A 186 37.22 -4.21 4.70
N THR A 187 35.99 -3.70 4.81
CA THR A 187 35.48 -3.05 6.02
C THR A 187 34.17 -3.70 6.42
N VAL A 188 34.01 -3.96 7.71
CA VAL A 188 32.76 -4.37 8.33
C VAL A 188 32.41 -3.34 9.40
N ALA A 189 31.20 -2.82 9.39
CA ALA A 189 30.69 -2.06 10.53
C ALA A 189 29.24 -2.39 10.81
N THR A 190 28.90 -2.35 12.09
CA THR A 190 27.61 -2.73 12.66
C THR A 190 26.97 -1.58 13.41
N PHE A 191 25.65 -1.52 13.37
CA PHE A 191 24.84 -0.42 13.89
C PHE A 191 23.58 -0.94 14.56
N ARG A 192 23.03 -0.15 15.49
CA ARG A 192 21.76 -0.39 16.19
C ARG A 192 20.54 -0.18 15.29
N SER A 193 20.67 0.49 14.14
CA SER A 193 19.58 0.65 13.18
C SER A 193 20.12 0.95 11.78
N THR A 194 19.29 0.72 10.76
CA THR A 194 19.59 1.12 9.38
C THR A 194 19.77 2.64 9.26
N ASP A 195 19.01 3.42 10.03
CA ASP A 195 19.11 4.89 10.04
C ASP A 195 20.48 5.36 10.55
N ASP A 196 21.02 4.72 11.59
CA ASP A 196 22.34 5.06 12.13
C ASP A 196 23.46 4.73 11.13
N MET A 197 23.33 3.60 10.43
CA MET A 197 24.23 3.24 9.33
C MET A 197 24.15 4.27 8.18
N MET A 198 22.95 4.70 7.79
CA MET A 198 22.79 5.69 6.72
C MET A 198 23.28 7.08 7.14
N ARG A 199 23.21 7.44 8.42
CA ARG A 199 23.87 8.65 8.97
C ARG A 199 25.38 8.52 8.90
N PHE A 200 25.94 7.34 9.21
CA PHE A 200 27.38 7.10 9.09
C PHE A 200 27.85 7.28 7.65
N ALA A 201 27.10 6.79 6.66
CA ALA A 201 27.46 6.95 5.25
C ALA A 201 27.63 8.43 4.83
N ARG A 202 27.03 9.37 5.59
CA ARG A 202 27.03 10.81 5.32
C ARG A 202 28.08 11.59 6.09
N VAL A 203 28.85 10.98 7.00
CA VAL A 203 29.89 11.72 7.73
C VAL A 203 30.95 12.25 6.77
N PRO A 204 31.50 13.47 6.99
CA PRO A 204 32.44 14.10 6.07
C PRO A 204 33.63 13.20 5.72
N GLU A 205 34.17 12.45 6.69
CA GLU A 205 35.32 11.57 6.48
C GLU A 205 34.99 10.38 5.57
N HIS A 206 33.84 9.73 5.77
CA HIS A 206 33.38 8.62 4.94
C HIS A 206 33.05 9.11 3.53
N ARG A 207 32.35 10.24 3.43
CA ARG A 207 32.00 10.88 2.15
C ARG A 207 33.25 11.23 1.35
N TYR A 208 34.25 11.85 1.98
CA TYR A 208 35.53 12.15 1.35
C TYR A 208 36.21 10.88 0.84
N LEU A 209 36.26 9.82 1.65
CA LEU A 209 36.88 8.55 1.26
C LEU A 209 36.17 7.91 0.06
N MET A 210 34.83 7.84 0.08
CA MET A 210 34.06 7.28 -1.03
C MET A 210 34.21 8.10 -2.31
N GLN A 211 34.19 9.44 -2.20
CA GLN A 211 34.46 10.33 -3.33
C GLN A 211 35.88 10.14 -3.89
N TRP A 212 36.89 10.01 -3.02
CA TRP A 212 38.28 9.82 -3.43
C TRP A 212 38.52 8.47 -4.12
N ILE A 213 37.84 7.42 -3.67
CA ILE A 213 37.85 6.08 -4.28
C ILE A 213 37.08 6.06 -5.61
N ALA A 214 35.97 6.79 -5.70
CA ALA A 214 35.04 6.76 -6.83
C ALA A 214 35.32 7.80 -7.93
N ARG A 215 36.21 8.77 -7.69
CA ARG A 215 36.50 9.88 -8.62
C ARG A 215 36.97 9.41 -10.00
N ASP A 216 37.73 8.32 -10.04
CA ASP A 216 38.23 7.65 -11.24
C ASP A 216 38.75 6.24 -10.89
N THR A 217 39.35 5.54 -11.86
CA THR A 217 40.00 4.22 -11.66
C THR A 217 41.49 4.30 -11.30
N ARG A 218 42.00 5.50 -10.96
CA ARG A 218 43.42 5.68 -10.60
C ARG A 218 43.70 5.12 -9.21
N ASN A 219 42.81 5.39 -8.25
CA ASN A 219 43.02 5.01 -6.85
C ASN A 219 42.50 3.60 -6.53
N ALA A 220 41.31 3.27 -7.04
CA ALA A 220 40.68 1.97 -6.88
C ALA A 220 40.05 1.52 -8.20
N THR A 221 39.97 0.22 -8.41
CA THR A 221 39.43 -0.37 -9.65
C THR A 221 38.09 -1.06 -9.47
N ALA A 222 37.68 -1.30 -8.21
CA ALA A 222 36.40 -1.89 -7.85
C ALA A 222 36.10 -1.65 -6.37
N GLY A 223 34.83 -1.73 -6.01
CA GLY A 223 34.28 -1.45 -4.70
C GLY A 223 32.89 -2.04 -4.58
N PHE A 224 32.55 -2.61 -3.42
CA PHE A 224 31.19 -3.09 -3.15
C PHE A 224 30.82 -2.83 -1.70
N ILE A 225 29.52 -2.69 -1.44
CA ILE A 225 28.93 -2.60 -0.11
C ILE A 225 27.65 -3.44 -0.12
N ARG A 226 27.64 -4.47 0.73
CA ARG A 226 26.51 -5.36 1.00
C ARG A 226 25.89 -4.96 2.34
N ILE A 227 24.63 -4.54 2.32
CA ILE A 227 23.89 -4.23 3.54
C ILE A 227 23.26 -5.52 4.05
N HIS A 228 23.35 -5.74 5.36
CA HIS A 228 22.61 -6.77 6.05
C HIS A 228 21.78 -6.14 7.16
N SER A 229 20.55 -6.60 7.33
CA SER A 229 19.69 -6.23 8.45
C SER A 229 19.43 -7.45 9.31
N ALA A 230 19.19 -7.25 10.60
CA ALA A 230 18.83 -8.35 11.48
C ALA A 230 17.61 -9.05 10.94
N ALA A 231 17.69 -10.37 10.83
CA ALA A 231 16.46 -11.14 10.89
C ALA A 231 15.89 -10.84 12.28
N ASP A 232 14.71 -10.20 12.35
CA ASP A 232 14.00 -9.93 13.61
C ASP A 232 14.19 -11.13 14.55
N GLN A 233 14.98 -11.00 15.62
CA GLN A 233 15.23 -12.13 16.53
C GLN A 233 13.98 -12.46 17.36
N ASP A 234 13.02 -11.55 17.42
CA ASP A 234 11.66 -11.81 17.90
C ASP A 234 10.87 -12.71 16.93
N ALA A 235 11.26 -12.80 15.66
CA ALA A 235 10.66 -13.71 14.68
C ALA A 235 11.31 -15.11 14.65
N ALA A 236 12.35 -15.36 15.47
CA ALA A 236 13.10 -16.62 15.48
C ALA A 236 12.94 -17.43 16.78
N GLN A 237 12.39 -16.85 17.86
CA GLN A 237 11.95 -17.57 19.06
C GLN A 237 10.43 -17.64 19.22
N GLN A 238 9.69 -16.89 18.41
CA GLN A 238 8.35 -17.29 18.02
C GLN A 238 8.53 -18.07 16.71
N GLN A 239 8.05 -19.32 16.64
CA GLN A 239 7.44 -19.79 15.37
C GLN A 239 6.74 -18.58 14.76
N PRO A 240 7.00 -18.17 13.50
CA PRO A 240 6.53 -16.89 12.97
C PRO A 240 5.11 -16.75 13.45
N ALA A 241 4.88 -15.83 14.40
CA ALA A 241 3.62 -15.84 15.11
C ALA A 241 2.59 -15.77 14.00
N GLY A 242 1.77 -16.83 13.90
CA GLY A 242 0.77 -16.90 12.84
C GLY A 242 0.00 -15.60 12.91
N LEU A 243 -0.27 -15.00 11.76
CA LEU A 243 -1.04 -13.77 11.72
C LEU A 243 -2.34 -14.00 12.48
N GLU A 244 -2.52 -13.26 13.57
CA GLU A 244 -3.70 -13.38 14.42
C GLU A 244 -4.64 -12.22 14.15
N LEU A 245 -5.93 -12.52 13.99
CA LEU A 245 -6.97 -11.53 13.90
C LEU A 245 -7.40 -11.08 15.31
N GLN A 246 -6.86 -9.95 15.75
CA GLN A 246 -7.29 -9.32 16.99
C GLN A 246 -8.52 -8.44 16.75
N ARG A 247 -9.65 -8.77 17.39
CA ARG A 247 -10.87 -7.95 17.33
C ARG A 247 -10.63 -6.59 17.96
N VAL A 248 -11.07 -5.53 17.28
CA VAL A 248 -11.04 -4.16 17.80
C VAL A 248 -12.20 -3.97 18.79
N GLN A 249 -11.86 -3.70 20.04
CA GLN A 249 -12.81 -3.54 21.16
C GLN A 249 -12.60 -2.21 21.91
N THR A 250 -11.47 -1.54 21.72
CA THR A 250 -11.11 -0.30 22.44
C THR A 250 -10.88 0.87 21.49
N GLU A 251 -11.05 2.10 22.00
CA GLU A 251 -10.76 3.32 21.24
C GLU A 251 -9.28 3.40 20.81
N THR A 252 -8.37 2.82 21.58
CA THR A 252 -6.94 2.73 21.20
C THR A 252 -6.74 1.83 19.99
N GLN A 253 -7.35 0.64 19.98
CA GLN A 253 -7.32 -0.26 18.83
C GLN A 253 -8.03 0.35 17.61
N LEU A 254 -9.13 1.09 17.80
CA LEU A 254 -9.80 1.79 16.70
C LEU A 254 -8.91 2.88 16.09
N ARG A 255 -8.22 3.66 16.92
CA ARG A 255 -7.24 4.65 16.42
C ARG A 255 -6.11 3.97 15.65
N GLU A 256 -5.66 2.81 16.10
CA GLU A 256 -4.67 2.00 15.40
C GLU A 256 -5.20 1.50 14.04
N PHE A 257 -6.43 0.97 14.00
CA PHE A 257 -7.12 0.53 12.78
C PHE A 257 -7.20 1.66 11.74
N LEU A 258 -7.55 2.87 12.16
CA LEU A 258 -7.62 4.04 11.27
C LEU A 258 -6.25 4.54 10.79
N ALA A 259 -5.19 4.30 11.56
CA ALA A 259 -3.85 4.83 11.29
C ALA A 259 -2.97 3.88 10.48
N VAL A 260 -3.20 2.55 10.55
CA VAL A 260 -2.26 1.55 10.05
C VAL A 260 -1.96 1.71 8.56
N SER A 261 -2.96 1.95 7.71
CA SER A 261 -2.76 2.05 6.26
C SER A 261 -1.97 3.30 5.84
N ARG A 262 -2.01 4.35 6.67
CA ARG A 262 -1.26 5.59 6.42
C ARG A 262 0.25 5.43 6.58
N ARG A 263 0.72 4.31 7.13
CA ARG A 263 2.14 4.06 7.38
C ARG A 263 2.87 3.53 6.13
N GLY A 264 2.15 3.01 5.14
CA GLY A 264 2.74 2.36 3.97
C GLY A 264 2.27 2.90 2.62
N ASP A 265 1.01 3.33 2.49
CA ASP A 265 0.49 3.77 1.20
C ASP A 265 0.95 5.20 0.83
N PRO A 266 1.23 5.49 -0.46
CA PRO A 266 1.53 6.84 -0.91
C PRO A 266 0.36 7.79 -0.63
N ALA A 267 0.62 8.85 0.13
CA ALA A 267 -0.41 9.81 0.56
C ALA A 267 -1.13 10.51 -0.60
N THR A 268 -0.50 10.60 -1.77
CA THR A 268 -1.05 11.21 -2.98
C THR A 268 -1.96 10.27 -3.78
N LEU A 269 -1.84 8.95 -3.58
CA LEU A 269 -2.56 7.95 -4.36
C LEU A 269 -3.71 7.34 -3.57
N ALA A 270 -3.49 7.00 -2.30
CA ALA A 270 -4.47 6.32 -1.47
C ALA A 270 -5.69 7.19 -1.13
N VAL A 271 -6.84 6.53 -0.95
CA VAL A 271 -8.08 7.14 -0.49
C VAL A 271 -8.32 6.68 0.95
N PRO A 272 -8.27 7.57 1.94
CA PRO A 272 -8.45 7.17 3.33
C PRO A 272 -9.92 6.82 3.59
N LEU A 273 -10.15 5.83 4.46
CA LEU A 273 -11.51 5.53 4.92
C LEU A 273 -12.09 6.71 5.70
N LEU A 274 -13.39 6.96 5.49
CA LEU A 274 -14.13 7.92 6.28
C LEU A 274 -14.15 7.49 7.74
N THR A 275 -13.59 8.35 8.60
CA THR A 275 -13.44 8.08 10.04
C THR A 275 -14.80 7.87 10.69
N ASP A 276 -15.81 8.66 10.31
CA ASP A 276 -17.15 8.56 10.89
C ASP A 276 -17.86 7.27 10.48
N THR A 277 -17.64 6.80 9.26
CA THR A 277 -18.14 5.50 8.79
C THR A 277 -17.55 4.36 9.62
N VAL A 278 -16.22 4.31 9.77
CA VAL A 278 -15.54 3.28 10.59
C VAL A 278 -15.94 3.39 12.08
N ARG A 279 -16.14 4.60 12.59
CA ARG A 279 -16.67 4.81 13.96
C ARG A 279 -18.09 4.31 14.13
N SER A 280 -18.94 4.44 13.11
CA SER A 280 -20.30 3.90 13.14
C SER A 280 -20.28 2.37 13.22
N TRP A 281 -19.37 1.73 12.48
CA TRP A 281 -19.14 0.29 12.53
C TRP A 281 -18.70 -0.16 13.92
N PHE A 282 -17.66 0.48 14.48
CA PHE A 282 -17.16 0.19 15.81
C PHE A 282 -18.22 0.37 16.91
N ALA A 283 -19.10 1.37 16.76
CA ALA A 283 -20.18 1.65 17.71
C ALA A 283 -21.43 0.78 17.51
N GLY A 284 -21.44 -0.17 16.57
CA GLY A 284 -22.61 -1.00 16.28
C GLY A 284 -23.79 -0.21 15.70
N ARG A 285 -23.51 0.90 15.00
CA ARG A 285 -24.50 1.80 14.39
C ARG A 285 -24.42 1.82 12.87
N ALA A 286 -23.79 0.82 12.26
CA ALA A 286 -23.79 0.67 10.81
C ALA A 286 -25.22 0.46 10.32
N ALA A 287 -25.59 1.09 9.21
CA ALA A 287 -26.84 0.80 8.52
C ALA A 287 -26.70 -0.50 7.72
N ALA A 288 -26.56 -1.63 8.43
CA ALA A 288 -26.41 -2.96 7.86
C ALA A 288 -27.21 -3.97 8.71
N PRO A 289 -27.76 -5.04 8.11
CA PRO A 289 -28.45 -6.08 8.85
C PRO A 289 -27.56 -6.73 9.92
N VAL A 290 -26.30 -6.97 9.57
CA VAL A 290 -25.27 -7.49 10.48
C VAL A 290 -24.17 -6.44 10.62
N GLN A 291 -23.81 -6.14 11.87
CA GLN A 291 -22.77 -5.15 12.17
C GLN A 291 -21.39 -5.72 11.79
N PRO A 292 -20.55 -4.95 11.09
CA PRO A 292 -19.21 -5.41 10.75
C PRO A 292 -18.29 -5.44 11.95
N GLU A 293 -17.51 -6.52 12.05
CA GLU A 293 -16.48 -6.68 13.06
C GLU A 293 -15.15 -6.16 12.52
N LEU A 294 -14.47 -5.30 13.27
CA LEU A 294 -13.18 -4.74 12.90
C LEU A 294 -12.06 -5.61 13.49
N TYR A 295 -11.04 -5.89 12.69
CA TYR A 295 -9.88 -6.69 13.07
C TYR A 295 -8.57 -5.98 12.74
N LEU A 296 -7.61 -6.08 13.66
CA LEU A 296 -6.20 -5.81 13.43
C LEU A 296 -5.49 -7.15 13.18
N ALA A 297 -4.68 -7.22 12.13
CA ALA A 297 -3.80 -8.34 11.90
C ALA A 297 -2.51 -8.15 12.71
N ARG A 298 -2.29 -9.04 13.68
CA ARG A 298 -1.15 -8.99 14.61
C ARG A 298 -0.13 -10.06 14.23
N ARG A 299 1.14 -9.68 14.31
CA ARG A 299 2.27 -10.61 14.33
C ARG A 299 3.07 -10.31 15.59
N GLY A 300 2.84 -11.10 16.64
CA GLY A 300 3.20 -10.71 18.00
C GLY A 300 2.54 -9.37 18.37
N ASP A 301 3.32 -8.43 18.89
CA ASP A 301 2.79 -7.11 19.28
C ASP A 301 2.60 -6.14 18.09
N ARG A 302 3.12 -6.48 16.90
CA ARG A 302 3.10 -5.59 15.74
C ARG A 302 1.81 -5.74 14.93
N THR A 303 1.12 -4.63 14.70
CA THR A 303 0.05 -4.58 13.69
C THR A 303 0.64 -4.53 12.29
N VAL A 304 0.36 -5.57 11.48
CA VAL A 304 0.82 -5.71 10.10
C VAL A 304 -0.29 -5.46 9.07
N GLY A 305 -1.54 -5.41 9.52
CA GLY A 305 -2.69 -5.17 8.65
C GLY A 305 -4.00 -4.93 9.40
N ARG A 306 -5.09 -4.82 8.65
CA ARG A 306 -6.46 -4.68 9.16
C ARG A 306 -7.48 -5.21 8.17
N THR A 307 -8.66 -5.56 8.66
CA THR A 307 -9.83 -5.91 7.83
C THR A 307 -11.11 -5.72 8.62
N THR A 308 -12.23 -5.54 7.94
CA THR A 308 -13.56 -5.85 8.50
C THR A 308 -14.00 -7.25 8.07
N ILE A 309 -14.82 -7.89 8.88
CA ILE A 309 -15.49 -9.16 8.55
C ILE A 309 -16.94 -9.05 8.97
N HIS A 310 -17.85 -9.47 8.10
CA HIS A 310 -19.29 -9.44 8.30
C HIS A 310 -20.00 -10.46 7.42
N ALA A 311 -21.32 -10.51 7.50
CA ALA A 311 -22.18 -11.33 6.64
C ALA A 311 -23.40 -10.50 6.25
N ASP A 312 -24.10 -10.88 5.18
CA ASP A 312 -25.38 -10.25 4.83
C ASP A 312 -26.36 -11.31 4.32
N PRO A 313 -27.39 -11.66 5.10
CA PRO A 313 -28.38 -12.68 4.70
C PRO A 313 -29.12 -12.36 3.40
N THR A 314 -29.25 -11.07 3.05
CA THR A 314 -29.92 -10.64 1.82
C THR A 314 -29.05 -10.93 0.61
N LEU A 315 -27.74 -10.65 0.72
CA LEU A 315 -26.78 -10.97 -0.33
C LEU A 315 -26.60 -12.49 -0.47
N ASP A 316 -26.54 -13.21 0.66
CA ASP A 316 -26.48 -14.67 0.70
C ASP A 316 -27.66 -15.30 -0.06
N ALA A 317 -28.88 -14.85 0.21
CA ALA A 317 -30.08 -15.32 -0.48
C ALA A 317 -30.05 -15.01 -1.99
N LYS A 318 -29.52 -13.84 -2.37
CA LYS A 318 -29.41 -13.43 -3.78
C LYS A 318 -28.37 -14.25 -4.55
N LEU A 319 -27.25 -14.58 -3.91
CA LEU A 319 -26.14 -15.33 -4.51
C LEU A 319 -26.28 -16.86 -4.35
N GLY A 320 -27.22 -17.33 -3.51
CA GLY A 320 -27.39 -18.74 -3.21
C GLY A 320 -26.20 -19.34 -2.46
N THR A 321 -25.55 -18.56 -1.60
CA THR A 321 -24.33 -18.93 -0.85
C THR A 321 -24.43 -18.46 0.59
N ARG A 322 -23.54 -18.94 1.46
CA ARG A 322 -23.31 -18.34 2.79
C ARG A 322 -21.92 -17.73 2.80
N ALA A 323 -21.83 -16.42 2.60
CA ALA A 323 -20.56 -15.74 2.40
C ALA A 323 -20.05 -15.07 3.68
N THR A 324 -18.77 -15.29 4.00
CA THR A 324 -18.03 -14.33 4.81
C THR A 324 -17.67 -13.15 3.91
N LEU A 325 -18.20 -11.98 4.24
CA LEU A 325 -17.84 -10.74 3.58
C LEU A 325 -16.69 -10.09 4.35
N PHE A 326 -15.80 -9.44 3.62
CA PHE A 326 -14.71 -8.68 4.22
C PHE A 326 -14.43 -7.41 3.43
N GLY A 327 -13.80 -6.44 4.06
CA GLY A 327 -13.53 -5.14 3.45
C GLY A 327 -12.57 -4.32 4.28
N ALA A 328 -12.38 -3.05 3.90
CA ALA A 328 -11.43 -2.16 4.58
C ALA A 328 -10.04 -2.82 4.77
N THR A 329 -9.67 -3.73 3.86
CA THR A 329 -8.55 -4.65 4.00
C THR A 329 -7.26 -3.97 3.57
N TRP A 330 -6.25 -4.02 4.43
CA TRP A 330 -4.94 -3.46 4.16
C TRP A 330 -3.87 -4.26 4.90
N ALA A 331 -2.70 -4.44 4.27
CA ALA A 331 -1.52 -4.98 4.93
C ALA A 331 -0.25 -4.32 4.37
N ALA A 332 0.84 -4.34 5.15
CA ALA A 332 2.08 -3.66 4.79
C ALA A 332 2.84 -4.35 3.64
N THR A 333 2.68 -5.67 3.49
CA THR A 333 3.39 -6.48 2.51
C THR A 333 2.46 -7.47 1.82
N ARG A 334 2.87 -7.97 0.65
CA ARG A 334 2.16 -9.04 -0.08
C ARG A 334 1.97 -10.30 0.77
N ALA A 335 3.00 -10.70 1.52
CA ALA A 335 2.96 -11.89 2.37
C ALA A 335 1.95 -11.72 3.51
N ASP A 336 1.99 -10.59 4.22
CA ASP A 336 1.02 -10.30 5.29
C ASP A 336 -0.41 -10.17 4.73
N TYR A 337 -0.58 -9.66 3.50
CA TYR A 337 -1.89 -9.57 2.87
C TYR A 337 -2.45 -10.94 2.52
N ALA A 338 -1.65 -11.83 1.92
CA ALA A 338 -2.06 -13.19 1.59
C ALA A 338 -2.42 -13.99 2.85
N GLU A 339 -1.59 -13.92 3.90
CA GLU A 339 -1.86 -14.58 5.18
C GLU A 339 -3.11 -14.00 5.88
N LEU A 340 -3.37 -12.69 5.73
CA LEU A 340 -4.60 -12.06 6.21
C LEU A 340 -5.84 -12.60 5.46
N LEU A 341 -5.76 -12.80 4.14
CA LEU A 341 -6.84 -13.39 3.35
C LEU A 341 -7.12 -14.84 3.76
N ASP A 342 -6.07 -15.63 4.03
CA ASP A 342 -6.21 -16.98 4.57
C ASP A 342 -6.87 -16.96 5.96
N ALA A 343 -6.48 -16.06 6.85
CA ALA A 343 -7.09 -15.93 8.17
C ALA A 343 -8.58 -15.56 8.11
N ILE A 344 -8.98 -14.73 7.14
CA ILE A 344 -10.39 -14.42 6.85
C ILE A 344 -11.13 -15.68 6.37
N ALA A 345 -10.56 -16.42 5.42
CA ALA A 345 -11.13 -17.65 4.89
C ALA A 345 -11.30 -18.73 5.98
N ASP A 346 -10.29 -18.91 6.82
CA ASP A 346 -10.31 -19.83 7.97
C ASP A 346 -11.40 -19.47 8.98
N ARG A 347 -11.56 -18.18 9.28
CA ARG A 347 -12.65 -17.71 10.15
C ARG A 347 -14.00 -17.99 9.52
N GLY A 348 -14.16 -17.73 8.22
CA GLY A 348 -15.37 -18.05 7.46
C GLY A 348 -15.74 -19.52 7.56
N ARG A 349 -14.76 -20.43 7.35
CA ARG A 349 -14.97 -21.88 7.51
C ARG A 349 -15.44 -22.25 8.92
N ARG A 350 -14.79 -21.71 9.96
CA ARG A 350 -15.21 -21.94 11.36
C ARG A 350 -16.60 -21.40 11.68
N ALA A 351 -17.05 -20.37 10.96
CA ALA A 351 -18.40 -19.82 11.08
C ALA A 351 -19.44 -20.58 10.21
N GLY A 352 -19.03 -21.62 9.48
CA GLY A 352 -19.92 -22.40 8.62
C GLY A 352 -20.25 -21.72 7.28
N HIS A 353 -19.48 -20.71 6.86
CA HIS A 353 -19.62 -20.07 5.57
C HIS A 353 -19.00 -20.93 4.46
N THR A 354 -19.63 -20.92 3.28
CA THR A 354 -19.23 -21.69 2.10
C THR A 354 -18.32 -20.89 1.17
N GLU A 355 -18.31 -19.56 1.30
CA GLU A 355 -17.48 -18.67 0.47
C GLU A 355 -16.92 -17.49 1.26
N ALA A 356 -15.83 -16.91 0.77
CA ALA A 356 -15.33 -15.60 1.18
C ALA A 356 -15.41 -14.64 -0.01
N ILE A 357 -16.00 -13.46 0.16
CA ILE A 357 -16.20 -12.47 -0.92
C ILE A 357 -15.77 -11.08 -0.43
N GLY A 358 -14.92 -10.40 -1.20
CA GLY A 358 -14.39 -9.08 -0.84
C GLY A 358 -13.31 -8.56 -1.79
N PRO A 359 -12.75 -7.38 -1.52
CA PRO A 359 -13.06 -6.52 -0.39
C PRO A 359 -14.25 -5.60 -0.69
N MET A 360 -15.15 -5.40 0.26
CA MET A 360 -16.28 -4.47 0.19
C MET A 360 -16.60 -3.86 1.56
N SER A 361 -16.84 -2.55 1.58
CA SER A 361 -17.30 -1.83 2.77
C SER A 361 -18.81 -2.08 2.94
N LEU A 362 -19.15 -3.20 3.56
CA LEU A 362 -20.50 -3.79 3.73
C LEU A 362 -21.03 -4.57 2.52
N LEU A 363 -21.32 -3.91 1.39
CA LEU A 363 -21.97 -4.58 0.25
C LEU A 363 -21.29 -4.22 -1.07
N PRO A 364 -21.40 -5.06 -2.13
CA PRO A 364 -20.79 -4.77 -3.42
C PRO A 364 -21.28 -3.43 -4.00
N ASN A 365 -22.58 -3.14 -3.85
CA ASN A 365 -23.23 -1.92 -4.34
C ASN A 365 -22.97 -0.66 -3.49
N GLN A 366 -22.01 -0.69 -2.55
CA GLN A 366 -21.57 0.48 -1.79
C GLN A 366 -20.18 0.93 -2.27
N THR A 367 -19.12 0.44 -1.62
CA THR A 367 -17.75 0.79 -1.97
C THR A 367 -16.85 -0.42 -1.81
N GLY A 368 -15.94 -0.69 -2.74
CA GLY A 368 -15.03 -1.82 -2.62
C GLY A 368 -14.21 -2.07 -3.86
N GLY A 369 -13.68 -3.29 -3.94
CA GLY A 369 -12.83 -3.76 -5.02
C GLY A 369 -11.35 -3.49 -4.81
N VAL A 370 -10.57 -4.08 -5.69
CA VAL A 370 -9.11 -3.98 -5.78
C VAL A 370 -8.79 -3.51 -7.19
N ILE A 371 -7.98 -2.47 -7.32
CA ILE A 371 -7.49 -2.05 -8.63
C ILE A 371 -6.49 -3.10 -9.16
N THR A 372 -6.65 -3.45 -10.43
CA THR A 372 -5.85 -4.45 -11.16
C THR A 372 -4.98 -3.81 -12.24
N SER A 373 -5.19 -2.53 -12.55
CA SER A 373 -4.36 -1.71 -13.45
C SER A 373 -4.50 -0.22 -13.11
N GLY A 374 -3.63 0.63 -13.68
CA GLY A 374 -3.61 2.07 -13.40
C GLY A 374 -3.06 2.43 -12.02
N PHE A 375 -2.13 1.63 -11.48
CA PHE A 375 -1.60 1.78 -10.12
C PHE A 375 -0.92 3.12 -9.84
N GLU A 376 -0.40 3.77 -10.89
CA GLU A 376 0.20 5.09 -10.85
C GLU A 376 -0.83 6.23 -10.77
N GLN A 377 -2.10 5.95 -11.06
CA GLN A 377 -3.17 6.94 -11.00
C GLN A 377 -3.76 7.01 -9.58
N PRO A 378 -4.00 8.22 -9.05
CA PRO A 378 -4.57 8.37 -7.72
C PRO A 378 -6.00 7.82 -7.69
N GLY A 379 -6.37 7.18 -6.58
CA GLY A 379 -7.78 6.91 -6.28
C GLY A 379 -8.55 8.22 -6.10
N PHE A 380 -9.87 8.12 -6.09
CA PHE A 380 -10.78 9.25 -5.89
C PHE A 380 -11.87 8.86 -4.91
N PHE A 381 -12.69 9.81 -4.49
CA PHE A 381 -13.78 9.49 -3.55
C PHE A 381 -14.67 8.35 -4.08
N ASP A 382 -15.02 7.44 -3.18
CA ASP A 382 -15.80 6.23 -3.49
C ASP A 382 -15.13 5.22 -4.44
N SER A 383 -13.80 5.30 -4.59
CA SER A 383 -12.98 4.32 -5.33
C SER A 383 -11.80 3.84 -4.49
N PRO A 384 -11.40 2.55 -4.59
CA PRO A 384 -10.21 2.06 -3.92
C PRO A 384 -8.92 2.54 -4.60
N TRP A 385 -7.81 2.37 -3.89
CA TRP A 385 -6.47 2.33 -4.46
C TRP A 385 -5.65 1.28 -3.69
N ASN A 386 -4.80 0.52 -4.38
CA ASN A 386 -3.88 -0.43 -3.78
C ASN A 386 -2.59 -0.56 -4.61
N PRO A 387 -1.49 -1.02 -4.01
CA PRO A 387 -0.27 -1.34 -4.74
C PRO A 387 -0.47 -2.46 -5.78
N SER A 388 0.43 -2.51 -6.78
CA SER A 388 0.40 -3.48 -7.88
C SER A 388 0.56 -4.94 -7.47
N TRP A 389 1.06 -5.20 -6.26
CA TRP A 389 1.23 -6.55 -5.72
C TRP A 389 -0.05 -7.11 -5.06
N VAL A 390 -1.08 -6.29 -4.80
CA VAL A 390 -2.30 -6.75 -4.11
C VAL A 390 -3.11 -7.76 -4.93
N PRO A 391 -3.36 -7.58 -6.24
CA PRO A 391 -4.03 -8.61 -7.05
C PRO A 391 -3.35 -9.98 -6.96
N GLN A 392 -2.02 -9.98 -6.94
CA GLN A 392 -1.25 -11.20 -6.80
C GLN A 392 -1.37 -11.81 -5.39
N ALA A 393 -1.53 -11.01 -4.33
CA ALA A 393 -1.81 -11.54 -2.99
C ALA A 393 -3.15 -12.30 -2.92
N TYR A 394 -4.18 -11.85 -3.67
CA TYR A 394 -5.43 -12.59 -3.81
C TYR A 394 -5.21 -13.93 -4.52
N ALA A 395 -4.45 -13.93 -5.62
CA ALA A 395 -4.13 -15.15 -6.35
C ALA A 395 -3.34 -16.15 -5.47
N ASP A 396 -2.35 -15.68 -4.71
CA ASP A 396 -1.57 -16.51 -3.78
C ASP A 396 -2.45 -17.15 -2.70
N ALA A 397 -3.49 -16.43 -2.24
CA ALA A 397 -4.48 -16.90 -1.27
C ALA A 397 -5.64 -17.68 -1.92
N GLY A 398 -5.54 -18.07 -3.20
CA GLY A 398 -6.55 -18.89 -3.89
C GLY A 398 -7.88 -18.19 -4.17
N PHE A 399 -7.91 -16.85 -4.15
CA PHE A 399 -9.08 -16.07 -4.55
C PHE A 399 -9.13 -15.91 -6.08
N GLN A 400 -10.34 -15.91 -6.62
CA GLN A 400 -10.61 -15.67 -8.04
C GLN A 400 -11.30 -14.32 -8.23
N ALA A 401 -11.00 -13.64 -9.33
CA ALA A 401 -11.65 -12.39 -9.67
C ALA A 401 -13.16 -12.58 -9.87
N TRP A 402 -13.93 -11.62 -9.41
CA TRP A 402 -15.37 -11.56 -9.50
C TRP A 402 -15.81 -10.12 -9.77
N ASN A 403 -16.86 -9.95 -10.59
CA ASN A 403 -17.40 -8.64 -10.96
C ASN A 403 -16.32 -7.69 -11.50
N GLU A 404 -15.59 -8.14 -12.54
CA GLU A 404 -14.59 -7.32 -13.21
C GLU A 404 -15.23 -6.05 -13.79
N SER A 405 -14.62 -4.92 -13.46
CA SER A 405 -15.14 -3.59 -13.73
C SER A 405 -14.00 -2.65 -14.09
N ASP A 406 -14.34 -1.49 -14.62
CA ASP A 406 -13.38 -0.41 -14.82
C ASP A 406 -13.93 0.89 -14.22
N THR A 407 -13.10 1.66 -13.54
CA THR A 407 -13.38 3.09 -13.27
C THR A 407 -13.02 3.90 -14.49
N TRP A 408 -13.62 5.08 -14.64
CA TRP A 408 -13.47 5.87 -15.86
C TRP A 408 -13.06 7.30 -15.54
N GLN A 409 -12.34 7.92 -16.48
CA GLN A 409 -11.99 9.32 -16.44
C GLN A 409 -12.39 10.00 -17.75
N LEU A 410 -12.98 11.18 -17.62
CA LEU A 410 -13.34 12.07 -18.71
C LEU A 410 -12.72 13.45 -18.43
N ASP A 411 -11.93 13.96 -19.37
CA ASP A 411 -11.42 15.32 -19.30
C ASP A 411 -12.50 16.30 -19.79
N VAL A 412 -12.83 17.32 -18.99
CA VAL A 412 -13.80 18.34 -19.37
C VAL A 412 -13.28 19.17 -20.55
N ALA A 413 -11.96 19.26 -20.77
CA ALA A 413 -11.41 19.84 -21.98
C ALA A 413 -11.78 19.02 -23.25
N ALA A 414 -11.88 17.70 -23.15
CA ALA A 414 -12.36 16.87 -24.25
C ALA A 414 -13.84 17.18 -24.55
N LEU A 415 -14.65 17.40 -23.50
CA LEU A 415 -16.01 17.91 -23.67
C LEU A 415 -15.99 19.26 -24.38
N ARG A 416 -15.12 20.21 -24.00
CA ARG A 416 -15.00 21.54 -24.66
C ARG A 416 -14.68 21.45 -26.14
N SER A 417 -13.78 20.56 -26.54
CA SER A 417 -13.47 20.33 -27.97
C SER A 417 -14.66 19.79 -28.76
N THR A 418 -15.59 19.11 -28.07
CA THR A 418 -16.87 18.67 -28.62
C THR A 418 -17.97 19.71 -28.35
N ALA A 419 -17.75 20.69 -27.46
CA ALA A 419 -18.77 21.54 -26.84
C ALA A 419 -19.25 22.69 -27.72
N ASP A 420 -18.51 23.04 -28.76
CA ASP A 420 -19.07 23.83 -29.87
C ASP A 420 -20.29 23.10 -30.51
N ARG A 421 -20.55 21.84 -30.12
CA ARG A 421 -21.75 21.04 -30.44
C ARG A 421 -22.52 20.48 -29.22
N ILE A 422 -22.01 20.58 -27.98
CA ILE A 422 -22.71 20.09 -26.78
C ILE A 422 -23.55 21.23 -26.21
N GLU A 423 -24.72 21.41 -26.79
CA GLU A 423 -25.72 22.35 -26.29
C GLU A 423 -26.52 21.71 -25.14
N ALA A 424 -27.02 22.55 -24.24
CA ALA A 424 -28.03 22.10 -23.28
C ALA A 424 -29.22 21.51 -24.04
N PRO A 425 -29.91 20.48 -23.52
CA PRO A 425 -31.10 19.93 -24.16
C PRO A 425 -32.13 21.03 -24.41
N ALA A 426 -32.60 21.15 -25.65
CA ALA A 426 -33.68 22.07 -25.99
C ALA A 426 -35.04 21.51 -25.51
N GLU A 427 -36.01 22.39 -25.30
CA GLU A 427 -37.31 22.00 -24.74
C GLU A 427 -38.10 21.05 -25.64
N ASP A 428 -37.92 21.14 -26.96
CA ASP A 428 -38.48 20.23 -27.96
C ASP A 428 -37.88 18.82 -27.87
N GLU A 429 -36.57 18.69 -27.63
CA GLU A 429 -35.91 17.40 -27.40
C GLU A 429 -36.43 16.74 -26.11
N LEU A 430 -36.60 17.53 -25.04
CA LEU A 430 -37.17 17.06 -23.78
C LEU A 430 -38.64 16.65 -23.94
N ALA A 431 -39.41 17.45 -24.70
CA ALA A 431 -40.80 17.18 -25.03
C ALA A 431 -40.95 15.87 -25.84
N ALA A 432 -40.11 15.66 -26.86
CA ALA A 432 -40.10 14.45 -27.66
C ALA A 432 -39.71 13.22 -26.84
N ALA A 433 -38.79 13.38 -25.90
CA ALA A 433 -38.45 12.36 -24.91
C ALA A 433 -39.49 12.24 -23.79
N GLY A 434 -40.54 13.06 -23.75
CA GLY A 434 -41.62 13.04 -22.76
C GLY A 434 -41.17 13.30 -21.32
N ILE A 435 -40.10 14.06 -21.13
CA ILE A 435 -39.51 14.30 -19.81
C ILE A 435 -39.32 15.80 -19.53
N ARG A 436 -39.08 16.11 -18.25
CA ARG A 436 -38.52 17.38 -17.77
C ARG A 436 -37.25 17.09 -16.99
N LEU A 437 -36.23 17.93 -17.17
CA LEU A 437 -35.00 17.84 -16.39
C LEU A 437 -35.02 18.83 -15.25
N ARG A 438 -34.86 18.33 -14.02
CA ARG A 438 -34.88 19.15 -12.81
C ARG A 438 -33.55 19.00 -12.05
N PRO A 439 -32.80 20.10 -11.83
CA PRO A 439 -31.65 20.09 -10.93
C PRO A 439 -32.06 19.79 -9.48
N ALA A 440 -31.14 19.23 -8.71
CA ALA A 440 -31.35 19.00 -7.28
C ALA A 440 -31.48 20.32 -6.51
N SER A 441 -32.18 20.27 -5.38
CA SER A 441 -32.33 21.44 -4.49
C SER A 441 -31.96 21.09 -3.06
N ARG A 442 -31.18 21.96 -2.40
CA ARG A 442 -30.80 21.81 -0.98
C ARG A 442 -32.03 21.76 -0.07
N LEU A 443 -33.07 22.53 -0.40
CA LEU A 443 -34.32 22.57 0.35
C LEU A 443 -35.10 21.25 0.25
N ARG A 444 -34.97 20.54 -0.88
CA ARG A 444 -35.65 19.28 -1.15
C ARG A 444 -34.77 18.05 -0.95
N PHE A 445 -33.53 18.23 -0.50
CA PHE A 445 -32.50 17.18 -0.46
C PHE A 445 -33.02 15.86 0.12
N ARG A 446 -33.68 15.89 1.29
CA ARG A 446 -34.21 14.67 1.93
C ARG A 446 -35.26 13.95 1.08
N ARG A 447 -36.13 14.70 0.41
CA ARG A 447 -37.17 14.16 -0.48
C ARG A 447 -36.55 13.58 -1.75
N ASP A 448 -35.63 14.33 -2.37
CA ASP A 448 -34.98 13.91 -3.61
C ASP A 448 -34.06 12.68 -3.37
N VAL A 449 -33.42 12.57 -2.20
CA VAL A 449 -32.69 11.37 -1.76
C VAL A 449 -33.61 10.14 -1.72
N GLU A 450 -34.81 10.26 -1.17
CA GLU A 450 -35.76 9.14 -1.09
C GLU A 450 -36.29 8.74 -2.48
N GLN A 451 -36.53 9.71 -3.36
CA GLN A 451 -36.90 9.44 -4.76
C GLN A 451 -35.77 8.73 -5.51
N VAL A 452 -34.53 9.17 -5.33
CA VAL A 452 -33.35 8.50 -5.90
C VAL A 452 -33.20 7.09 -5.35
N ARG A 453 -33.48 6.84 -4.07
CA ARG A 453 -33.46 5.47 -3.50
C ARG A 453 -34.43 4.54 -4.23
N GLY A 454 -35.67 5.00 -4.46
CA GLY A 454 -36.67 4.24 -5.21
C GLY A 454 -36.21 3.94 -6.63
N LEU A 455 -35.69 4.96 -7.34
CA LEU A 455 -35.13 4.79 -8.68
C LEU A 455 -33.92 3.85 -8.71
N LEU A 456 -33.01 3.96 -7.75
CA LEU A 456 -31.85 3.07 -7.60
C LEU A 456 -32.29 1.62 -7.51
N ASN A 457 -33.22 1.34 -6.59
CA ASN A 457 -33.73 -0.02 -6.40
C ASN A 457 -34.38 -0.57 -7.67
N ALA A 458 -35.17 0.24 -8.38
CA ALA A 458 -35.79 -0.17 -9.64
C ALA A 458 -34.79 -0.36 -10.79
N CYS A 459 -33.80 0.53 -10.93
CA CYS A 459 -32.83 0.51 -12.03
C CYS A 459 -31.83 -0.66 -11.96
N PHE A 460 -31.57 -1.17 -10.76
CA PHE A 460 -30.50 -2.12 -10.49
C PHE A 460 -30.97 -3.46 -9.90
N ALA A 461 -32.27 -3.66 -9.64
CA ALA A 461 -32.83 -4.88 -9.06
C ALA A 461 -32.47 -6.18 -9.81
N GLN A 462 -32.27 -6.07 -11.12
CA GLN A 462 -31.90 -7.18 -12.01
C GLN A 462 -30.44 -7.63 -11.86
N LEU A 463 -29.57 -6.82 -11.23
CA LEU A 463 -28.17 -7.20 -11.05
C LEU A 463 -28.06 -8.37 -10.05
N PRO A 464 -27.25 -9.41 -10.34
CA PRO A 464 -27.14 -10.59 -9.50
C PRO A 464 -26.65 -10.33 -8.07
N TYR A 465 -25.94 -9.23 -7.84
CA TYR A 465 -25.38 -8.87 -6.53
C TYR A 465 -26.09 -7.70 -5.86
N TYR A 466 -27.08 -7.08 -6.51
CA TYR A 466 -27.73 -5.89 -5.97
C TYR A 466 -28.75 -6.27 -4.90
N THR A 467 -28.51 -5.79 -3.70
CA THR A 467 -29.45 -5.86 -2.57
C THR A 467 -30.21 -4.55 -2.46
N GLU A 468 -31.51 -4.63 -2.21
CA GLU A 468 -32.35 -3.44 -2.10
C GLU A 468 -31.84 -2.48 -1.00
N ILE A 469 -31.68 -1.21 -1.36
CA ILE A 469 -31.19 -0.18 -0.43
C ILE A 469 -32.36 0.29 0.43
N SER A 470 -32.26 0.06 1.73
CA SER A 470 -33.22 0.53 2.74
C SER A 470 -33.12 2.05 2.97
N PRO A 471 -34.17 2.70 3.51
CA PRO A 471 -34.10 4.11 3.88
C PRO A 471 -32.98 4.44 4.87
N ALA A 472 -32.65 3.51 5.78
CA ALA A 472 -31.56 3.70 6.73
C ALA A 472 -30.19 3.70 6.04
N GLN A 473 -29.95 2.75 5.11
CA GLN A 473 -28.75 2.70 4.29
C GLN A 473 -28.58 3.95 3.44
N MET A 474 -29.65 4.40 2.77
CA MET A 474 -29.60 5.61 1.94
C MET A 474 -29.27 6.86 2.77
N ARG A 475 -29.88 7.01 3.96
CA ARG A 475 -29.55 8.14 4.86
C ARG A 475 -28.10 8.08 5.34
N ALA A 476 -27.56 6.90 5.62
CA ALA A 476 -26.17 6.75 6.01
C ALA A 476 -25.23 7.12 4.85
N ALA A 477 -25.49 6.62 3.64
CA ALA A 477 -24.69 6.89 2.44
C ALA A 477 -24.73 8.37 2.01
N THR A 478 -25.86 9.05 2.22
CA THR A 478 -26.04 10.47 1.86
C THR A 478 -25.75 11.43 3.02
N SER A 479 -25.36 10.93 4.19
CA SER A 479 -25.00 11.76 5.33
C SER A 479 -23.78 12.63 5.00
N GLY A 480 -23.90 13.94 5.20
CA GLY A 480 -22.83 14.89 4.87
C GLY A 480 -22.71 15.23 3.37
N LEU A 481 -23.34 14.47 2.47
CA LEU A 481 -23.33 14.73 1.02
C LEU A 481 -23.90 16.12 0.68
N ILE A 482 -24.90 16.59 1.44
CA ILE A 482 -25.50 17.91 1.26
C ILE A 482 -24.48 19.05 1.31
N ALA A 483 -23.39 18.89 2.08
CA ALA A 483 -22.33 19.88 2.18
C ALA A 483 -21.46 19.98 0.92
N LEU A 484 -21.35 18.87 0.19
CA LEU A 484 -20.60 18.75 -1.05
C LEU A 484 -21.47 19.02 -2.27
N MET A 485 -22.78 19.12 -2.09
CA MET A 485 -23.72 19.18 -3.21
C MET A 485 -23.60 20.49 -3.99
N ASP A 486 -23.30 20.34 -5.28
CA ASP A 486 -23.53 21.32 -6.33
C ASP A 486 -24.84 20.95 -7.05
N PRO A 487 -25.90 21.80 -6.98
CA PRO A 487 -27.18 21.56 -7.64
C PRO A 487 -27.09 21.22 -9.13
N GLY A 488 -26.08 21.72 -9.85
CA GLY A 488 -25.92 21.47 -11.28
C GLY A 488 -25.29 20.11 -11.61
N LEU A 489 -24.75 19.40 -10.61
CA LEU A 489 -24.15 18.07 -10.75
C LEU A 489 -25.12 16.93 -10.40
N TRP A 490 -26.32 17.26 -9.92
CA TRP A 490 -27.37 16.29 -9.67
C TRP A 490 -28.64 16.67 -10.43
N VAL A 491 -29.03 15.83 -11.37
CA VAL A 491 -30.18 16.04 -12.26
C VAL A 491 -31.15 14.87 -12.13
N MET A 492 -32.44 15.19 -12.01
CA MET A 492 -33.56 14.26 -12.08
C MET A 492 -34.26 14.42 -13.43
N ALA A 493 -34.59 13.32 -14.09
CA ALA A 493 -35.54 13.27 -15.18
C ALA A 493 -36.91 12.90 -14.61
N GLU A 494 -37.90 13.75 -14.84
CA GLU A 494 -39.29 13.55 -14.41
C GLU A 494 -40.16 13.37 -15.65
N ASP A 495 -41.07 12.40 -15.64
CA ASP A 495 -42.06 12.23 -16.68
C ASP A 495 -42.93 13.49 -16.81
N ARG A 496 -43.16 13.93 -18.05
CA ARG A 496 -43.78 15.25 -18.31
C ARG A 496 -45.23 15.34 -17.85
N ASP A 497 -45.95 14.22 -17.86
CA ASP A 497 -47.39 14.15 -17.60
C ASP A 497 -47.68 13.83 -16.14
N SER A 498 -47.06 12.77 -15.62
CA SER A 498 -47.26 12.33 -14.23
C SER A 498 -46.42 13.11 -13.22
N GLY A 499 -45.33 13.73 -13.65
CA GLY A 499 -44.32 14.33 -12.77
C GLY A 499 -43.52 13.30 -11.95
N ALA A 500 -43.66 12.01 -12.26
CA ALA A 500 -42.95 10.94 -11.57
C ALA A 500 -41.48 10.91 -11.98
N PRO A 501 -40.54 10.66 -11.05
CA PRO A 501 -39.13 10.56 -11.38
C PRO A 501 -38.89 9.27 -12.19
N VAL A 502 -38.23 9.38 -13.34
CA VAL A 502 -37.97 8.28 -14.29
C VAL A 502 -36.50 7.98 -14.52
N GLY A 503 -35.62 8.90 -14.11
CA GLY A 503 -34.18 8.72 -14.20
C GLY A 503 -33.44 9.80 -13.43
N PHE A 504 -32.15 9.58 -13.18
CA PHE A 504 -31.32 10.50 -12.42
C PHE A 504 -29.85 10.34 -12.76
N THR A 505 -29.08 11.41 -12.50
CA THR A 505 -27.61 11.39 -12.45
C THR A 505 -27.17 12.05 -11.16
N LEU A 506 -26.37 11.36 -10.34
CA LEU A 506 -25.80 11.89 -9.12
C LEU A 506 -24.28 12.00 -9.26
N MET A 507 -23.81 13.23 -9.43
CA MET A 507 -22.39 13.56 -9.41
C MET A 507 -22.11 14.57 -8.30
N MET A 508 -20.86 14.66 -7.87
CA MET A 508 -20.44 15.58 -6.81
C MET A 508 -18.99 16.02 -6.98
N PRO A 509 -18.60 17.21 -6.49
CA PRO A 509 -17.20 17.59 -6.40
C PRO A 509 -16.42 16.56 -5.59
N ASP A 510 -15.22 16.21 -6.03
CA ASP A 510 -14.37 15.20 -5.40
C ASP A 510 -13.76 15.73 -4.08
N PRO A 511 -14.15 15.21 -2.90
CA PRO A 511 -13.58 15.64 -1.63
C PRO A 511 -12.20 15.01 -1.33
N VAL A 512 -11.65 14.16 -2.21
CA VAL A 512 -10.47 13.31 -1.92
C VAL A 512 -9.27 14.08 -1.39
N ASP A 513 -9.01 15.31 -1.85
CA ASP A 513 -7.89 16.13 -1.37
C ASP A 513 -8.03 16.49 0.11
N VAL A 514 -9.24 16.89 0.51
CA VAL A 514 -9.55 17.21 1.91
C VAL A 514 -9.48 15.94 2.76
N LEU A 515 -9.98 14.83 2.22
CA LEU A 515 -9.90 13.53 2.89
C LEU A 515 -8.46 13.08 3.07
N ARG A 516 -7.60 13.17 2.06
CA ARG A 516 -6.15 12.84 2.18
C ARG A 516 -5.48 13.71 3.23
N GLY A 517 -5.72 15.03 3.21
CA GLY A 517 -5.13 15.97 4.16
C GLY A 517 -5.58 15.75 5.62
N SER A 518 -6.80 15.27 5.85
CA SER A 518 -7.31 14.95 7.20
C SER A 518 -7.15 13.46 7.57
N GLY A 519 -6.82 12.64 6.58
CA GLY A 519 -6.89 11.19 6.55
C GLY A 519 -8.29 10.61 6.81
N GLY A 520 -9.30 11.20 6.18
CA GLY A 520 -10.68 10.69 6.18
C GLY A 520 -11.56 11.28 7.27
N ARG A 521 -11.13 12.32 7.97
CA ARG A 521 -11.97 13.06 8.93
C ARG A 521 -12.72 14.19 8.22
N ILE A 522 -14.00 14.35 8.51
CA ILE A 522 -14.80 15.50 8.04
C ILE A 522 -15.28 16.26 9.27
N GLY A 523 -14.38 17.05 9.87
CA GLY A 523 -14.74 17.95 10.96
C GLY A 523 -15.22 19.30 10.46
N PRO A 524 -15.55 20.25 11.36
CA PRO A 524 -15.95 21.61 10.98
C PRO A 524 -14.91 22.33 10.11
N ARG A 525 -13.61 22.08 10.34
CA ARG A 525 -12.51 22.68 9.57
C ARG A 525 -12.49 22.17 8.13
N GLU A 526 -12.63 20.87 7.95
CA GLU A 526 -12.69 20.22 6.63
C GLU A 526 -13.96 20.63 5.89
N LEU A 527 -15.11 20.68 6.59
CA LEU A 527 -16.36 21.19 6.04
C LEU A 527 -16.21 22.63 5.51
N VAL A 528 -15.56 23.52 6.26
CA VAL A 528 -15.30 24.89 5.80
C VAL A 528 -14.38 24.91 4.56
N ARG A 529 -13.39 24.00 4.47
CA ARG A 529 -12.53 23.89 3.28
C ARG A 529 -13.33 23.43 2.05
N LEU A 530 -14.20 22.44 2.23
CA LEU A 530 -15.10 21.92 1.19
C LEU A 530 -16.08 23.01 0.72
N LEU A 531 -16.76 23.70 1.65
CA LEU A 531 -17.73 24.75 1.34
C LEU A 531 -17.11 25.98 0.66
N ARG A 532 -15.84 26.29 0.93
CA ARG A 532 -15.12 27.39 0.27
C ARG A 532 -14.65 27.04 -1.14
N GLY A 533 -15.00 25.86 -1.66
CA GLY A 533 -14.56 25.40 -2.99
C GLY A 533 -13.04 25.33 -3.12
N ARG A 534 -12.33 25.16 -2.00
CA ARG A 534 -10.87 25.06 -1.93
C ARG A 534 -10.42 23.60 -1.99
N THR A 535 -11.09 22.78 -2.78
CA THR A 535 -10.54 21.50 -3.25
C THR A 535 -9.55 21.83 -4.36
N GLY A 536 -8.29 21.36 -4.24
CA GLY A 536 -7.25 21.68 -5.23
C GLY A 536 -7.60 21.07 -6.60
N SER A 537 -8.18 19.88 -6.58
CA SER A 537 -8.80 19.23 -7.72
C SER A 537 -10.20 19.82 -7.97
N ARG A 538 -10.36 20.57 -9.06
CA ARG A 538 -11.67 20.87 -9.68
C ARG A 538 -12.24 19.62 -10.36
N ASP A 539 -12.17 18.48 -9.67
CA ASP A 539 -12.61 17.18 -10.17
C ASP A 539 -14.01 16.87 -9.62
N VAL A 540 -14.75 16.08 -10.38
CA VAL A 540 -16.10 15.60 -10.06
C VAL A 540 -16.10 14.09 -10.05
N VAL A 541 -16.77 13.49 -9.08
CA VAL A 541 -17.06 12.06 -9.06
C VAL A 541 -18.49 11.85 -9.54
N ALA A 542 -18.66 11.11 -10.64
CA ALA A 542 -19.92 10.54 -11.07
C ALA A 542 -20.16 9.25 -10.27
N ILE A 543 -20.97 9.35 -9.22
CA ILE A 543 -21.21 8.28 -8.25
C ILE A 543 -22.11 7.21 -8.86
N ILE A 544 -23.27 7.63 -9.37
CA ILE A 544 -24.27 6.72 -9.90
C ILE A 544 -25.29 7.44 -10.79
N GLN A 545 -25.82 6.72 -11.77
CA GLN A 545 -26.87 7.18 -12.66
C GLN A 545 -27.79 6.01 -13.00
N GLY A 546 -29.05 6.31 -13.32
CA GLY A 546 -30.01 5.28 -13.70
C GLY A 546 -31.19 5.86 -14.46
N VAL A 547 -31.79 5.04 -15.32
CA VAL A 547 -33.07 5.29 -15.97
C VAL A 547 -33.89 4.02 -15.81
N LEU A 548 -35.15 4.17 -15.41
CA LEU A 548 -36.08 3.05 -15.24
C LEU A 548 -36.05 2.13 -16.48
N PRO A 549 -36.03 0.79 -16.32
CA PRO A 549 -35.93 -0.15 -17.44
C PRO A 549 -36.92 0.13 -18.58
N GLU A 550 -38.17 0.41 -18.24
CA GLU A 550 -39.26 0.72 -19.18
C GLU A 550 -39.11 2.09 -19.88
N GLN A 551 -38.20 2.95 -19.39
CA GLN A 551 -37.91 4.27 -19.94
C GLN A 551 -36.57 4.30 -20.72
N GLN A 552 -35.87 3.17 -20.80
CA GLN A 552 -34.64 3.05 -21.57
C GLN A 552 -34.90 3.14 -23.09
N GLY A 553 -33.86 3.43 -23.87
CA GLY A 553 -33.98 3.61 -25.33
C GLY A 553 -34.53 4.98 -25.78
N ARG A 554 -35.14 5.76 -24.89
CA ARG A 554 -35.70 7.11 -25.18
C ARG A 554 -34.66 8.25 -25.18
N GLY A 555 -33.36 7.95 -25.08
CA GLY A 555 -32.29 8.97 -25.04
C GLY A 555 -32.15 9.78 -23.74
N ILE A 556 -32.97 9.49 -22.71
CA ILE A 556 -33.04 10.24 -21.44
C ILE A 556 -31.67 10.43 -20.77
N SER A 557 -30.85 9.37 -20.70
CA SER A 557 -29.50 9.46 -20.11
C SER A 557 -28.59 10.45 -20.86
N GLY A 558 -28.68 10.49 -22.19
CA GLY A 558 -27.91 11.43 -23.01
C GLY A 558 -28.32 12.89 -22.77
N LEU A 559 -29.63 13.15 -22.60
CA LEU A 559 -30.16 14.47 -22.29
C LEU A 559 -29.69 14.94 -20.89
N MET A 560 -29.74 14.07 -19.88
CA MET A 560 -29.19 14.37 -18.56
C MET A 560 -27.68 14.67 -18.62
N TRP A 561 -26.91 13.85 -19.36
CA TRP A 561 -25.47 14.09 -19.53
C TRP A 561 -25.15 15.40 -20.23
N ARG A 562 -25.89 15.80 -21.28
CA ARG A 562 -25.71 17.11 -21.95
C ARG A 562 -25.95 18.27 -20.99
N ARG A 563 -26.99 18.18 -20.16
CA ARG A 563 -27.30 19.19 -19.12
C ARG A 563 -26.14 19.32 -18.13
N VAL A 564 -25.62 18.19 -17.63
CA VAL A 564 -24.50 18.16 -16.68
C VAL A 564 -23.19 18.59 -17.34
N ALA A 565 -22.91 18.16 -18.58
CA ALA A 565 -21.73 18.55 -19.34
C ALA A 565 -21.64 20.07 -19.53
N ARG A 566 -22.76 20.72 -19.86
CA ARG A 566 -22.83 22.19 -19.95
C ARG A 566 -22.45 22.85 -18.62
N HIS A 567 -23.03 22.38 -17.51
CA HIS A 567 -22.69 22.86 -16.16
C HIS A 567 -21.22 22.63 -15.81
N LEU A 568 -20.67 21.45 -16.12
CA LEU A 568 -19.26 21.13 -15.89
C LEU A 568 -18.33 22.14 -16.57
N ILE A 569 -18.64 22.51 -17.82
CA ILE A 569 -17.87 23.49 -18.60
C ILE A 569 -18.02 24.89 -18.00
N ASP A 570 -19.25 25.34 -17.73
CA ASP A 570 -19.55 26.69 -17.19
C ASP A 570 -18.93 26.91 -15.82
N ALA A 571 -19.03 25.92 -14.94
CA ALA A 571 -18.49 25.98 -13.58
C ALA A 571 -16.97 25.77 -13.50
N GLY A 572 -16.32 25.51 -14.64
CA GLY A 572 -14.86 25.38 -14.73
C GLY A 572 -14.30 24.11 -14.08
N TYR A 573 -15.06 23.02 -14.09
CA TYR A 573 -14.54 21.71 -13.68
C TYR A 573 -13.53 21.19 -14.71
N ARG A 574 -12.59 20.36 -14.23
CA ARG A 574 -11.47 19.84 -15.03
C ARG A 574 -11.68 18.40 -15.46
N THR A 575 -12.10 17.56 -14.53
CA THR A 575 -12.14 16.11 -14.75
C THR A 575 -13.39 15.54 -14.14
N VAL A 576 -14.03 14.60 -14.83
CA VAL A 576 -15.06 13.72 -14.25
C VAL A 576 -14.45 12.33 -14.09
N ARG A 577 -14.50 11.78 -12.89
CA ARG A 577 -14.16 10.38 -12.61
C ARG A 577 -15.44 9.62 -12.31
N ALA A 578 -15.70 8.54 -13.01
CA ALA A 578 -16.83 7.67 -12.70
C ALA A 578 -16.35 6.47 -11.88
N THR A 579 -17.16 6.11 -10.88
CA THR A 579 -17.01 4.87 -10.12
C THR A 579 -17.12 3.66 -11.04
N TYR A 580 -16.90 2.47 -10.48
CA TYR A 580 -16.73 1.26 -11.28
C TYR A 580 -17.98 0.93 -12.13
N ILE A 581 -17.75 0.63 -13.40
CA ILE A 581 -18.75 0.10 -14.32
C ILE A 581 -18.35 -1.33 -14.64
N GLY A 582 -19.25 -2.28 -14.35
CA GLY A 582 -19.05 -3.70 -14.67
C GLY A 582 -18.83 -3.90 -16.17
N ARG A 583 -17.90 -4.79 -16.53
CA ARG A 583 -17.62 -5.14 -17.93
C ARG A 583 -18.79 -5.87 -18.60
N ASP A 584 -19.67 -6.45 -17.78
CA ASP A 584 -20.96 -7.01 -18.18
C ASP A 584 -22.04 -5.95 -18.49
N ASN A 585 -21.77 -4.66 -18.23
CA ASN A 585 -22.63 -3.54 -18.56
C ASN A 585 -22.02 -2.62 -19.65
N PRO A 586 -21.91 -3.10 -20.90
CA PRO A 586 -21.28 -2.33 -21.97
C PRO A 586 -22.13 -1.11 -22.38
N ALA A 587 -23.43 -1.07 -22.04
CA ALA A 587 -24.29 0.07 -22.31
C ALA A 587 -23.86 1.30 -21.50
N SER A 588 -23.62 1.14 -20.19
CA SER A 588 -23.14 2.22 -19.33
C SER A 588 -21.75 2.70 -19.73
N ALA A 589 -20.84 1.76 -20.04
CA ALA A 589 -19.49 2.09 -20.51
C ALA A 589 -19.50 2.90 -21.82
N ARG A 590 -20.38 2.55 -22.78
CA ARG A 590 -20.52 3.30 -24.03
C ARG A 590 -20.96 4.74 -23.82
N SER A 591 -21.78 5.03 -22.81
CA SER A 591 -22.25 6.39 -22.53
C SER A 591 -21.10 7.34 -22.18
N ILE A 592 -20.13 6.87 -21.37
CA ILE A 592 -18.96 7.68 -21.01
C ILE A 592 -17.91 7.71 -22.14
N GLN A 593 -17.73 6.61 -22.88
CA GLN A 593 -16.83 6.55 -24.04
C GLN A 593 -17.20 7.53 -25.15
N ARG A 594 -18.50 7.67 -25.45
CA ARG A 594 -19.01 8.60 -26.48
C ARG A 594 -18.66 10.06 -26.17
N LEU A 595 -18.45 10.39 -24.89
CA LEU A 595 -18.05 11.70 -24.43
C LEU A 595 -16.52 11.89 -24.42
N GLY A 596 -15.75 10.89 -24.87
CA GLY A 596 -14.28 10.89 -24.82
C GLY A 596 -13.71 10.33 -23.51
N GLY A 597 -14.54 9.66 -22.69
CA GLY A 597 -14.10 9.01 -21.48
C GLY A 597 -13.26 7.77 -21.75
N ARG A 598 -12.26 7.53 -20.90
CA ARG A 598 -11.33 6.40 -20.97
C ARG A 598 -11.27 5.64 -19.64
N PRO A 599 -10.97 4.34 -19.63
CA PRO A 599 -10.70 3.61 -18.39
C PRO A 599 -9.56 4.28 -17.60
N LEU A 600 -9.71 4.31 -16.27
CA LEU A 600 -8.72 4.85 -15.33
C LEU A 600 -8.06 3.72 -14.54
N HIS A 601 -8.86 2.93 -13.83
CA HIS A 601 -8.42 1.73 -13.12
C HIS A 601 -9.25 0.53 -13.57
N GLY A 602 -8.59 -0.56 -13.95
CA GLY A 602 -9.23 -1.87 -13.88
C GLY A 602 -9.50 -2.22 -12.43
N LEU A 603 -10.66 -2.77 -12.12
CA LEU A 603 -11.12 -3.06 -10.76
C LEU A 603 -11.77 -4.44 -10.71
N SER A 604 -11.56 -5.17 -9.63
CA SER A 604 -12.23 -6.46 -9.42
C SER A 604 -12.55 -6.65 -7.94
N PHE A 605 -13.69 -7.28 -7.69
CA PHE A 605 -13.92 -7.98 -6.43
C PHE A 605 -13.31 -9.38 -6.54
N TYR A 606 -13.23 -10.09 -5.44
CA TYR A 606 -12.66 -11.43 -5.39
C TYR A 606 -13.56 -12.34 -4.57
N ARG A 607 -13.61 -13.61 -4.96
CA ARG A 607 -14.28 -14.67 -4.20
C ARG A 607 -13.38 -15.89 -4.07
N ARG A 608 -13.55 -16.63 -2.98
CA ARG A 608 -12.91 -17.93 -2.75
C ARG A 608 -13.95 -18.91 -2.23
N ASN A 609 -14.02 -20.08 -2.85
CA ASN A 609 -14.78 -21.20 -2.32
C ASN A 609 -14.08 -21.76 -1.07
N LEU A 610 -14.84 -21.93 0.01
CA LEU A 610 -14.35 -22.42 1.30
C LEU A 610 -14.71 -23.89 1.57
N GLY A 611 -15.51 -24.52 0.72
CA GLY A 611 -15.97 -25.91 0.81
C GLY A 611 -15.26 -26.85 -0.16
N ASP A 612 -14.29 -27.59 0.37
CA ASP A 612 -14.22 -29.06 0.34
C ASP A 612 -13.12 -29.53 1.31
N HIS A 613 -13.48 -29.75 2.57
CA HIS A 613 -12.78 -30.71 3.42
C HIS A 613 -13.82 -31.71 3.90
N ALA A 614 -13.60 -32.96 3.49
CA ALA A 614 -14.30 -34.13 3.96
C ALA A 614 -14.53 -34.04 5.48
N LEU A 615 -15.79 -33.87 5.87
CA LEU A 615 -16.25 -34.49 7.11
C LEU A 615 -15.86 -35.96 6.99
N GLY A 616 -15.01 -36.40 7.92
CA GLY A 616 -14.53 -37.77 7.97
C GLY A 616 -15.70 -38.74 7.79
N ASP A 617 -15.44 -39.75 6.97
CA ASP A 617 -16.25 -40.92 6.74
C ASP A 617 -16.79 -41.49 8.07
N HIS A 618 -17.98 -41.02 8.45
CA HIS A 618 -18.89 -41.78 9.28
C HIS A 618 -19.95 -42.29 8.33
N GLY A 619 -19.65 -43.45 7.73
CA GLY A 619 -20.64 -44.29 7.08
C GLY A 619 -21.88 -44.48 7.95
N PRO A 620 -23.05 -44.69 7.34
CA PRO A 620 -24.29 -44.81 8.08
C PRO A 620 -24.22 -46.00 9.03
N ASP A 621 -24.28 -45.73 10.33
CA ASP A 621 -24.44 -46.75 11.36
C ASP A 621 -25.90 -47.24 11.29
N ASP A 622 -26.09 -48.28 10.48
CA ASP A 622 -27.29 -49.08 10.41
C ASP A 622 -27.32 -50.03 11.64
N ARG A 623 -28.05 -49.62 12.68
CA ARG A 623 -28.48 -50.37 13.90
C ARG A 623 -29.09 -49.32 14.85
N THR A 624 -30.37 -49.28 15.24
CA THR A 624 -31.33 -50.31 15.67
C THR A 624 -32.72 -49.63 15.71
N ALA A 625 -33.74 -50.11 15.00
CA ALA A 625 -34.78 -51.02 15.54
C ALA A 625 -35.39 -50.62 16.90
N ARG A 626 -36.53 -49.91 16.88
CA ARG A 626 -37.84 -50.37 17.40
C ARG A 626 -38.94 -49.35 17.17
#